data_AF-A0A959HDL6-F1
#
_entry.id   AF-A0A959HDL6-F1
#
_cell.length_a   1.000
_cell.length_b   1.000
_cell.length_c   1.000
_cell.angle_alpha   90.00
_cell.angle_beta   90.00
_cell.angle_gamma   90.00
#
_symmetry.space_group_name_H-M   'P 1'
#
loop_
_entity.id
_entity.type
_entity.pdbx_description
1 polymer ?
#
loop_
_entity_poly.entity_id
_entity_poly.type
_entity_poly.pdbx_seq_one_letter_code
_entity_poly.pdbx_strand_id
1 'polypeptide(L)'
;FVDMQNFLEIRKQKLYIPAMFIRSNALNLTISGEHTFNNEIEYNIKVNAGQVLADRFKRYDPNLKPKPARRSGTFNLYYAILGTIDDYRIVSSKRRVKSDFEQSEIRKREIQRGLEQTFGVVQLLEEPEDWKDIPEYDHGEEEEYLDFDLEGGR
;
A
#
# COMPACT_ATOMS: atom_id res chain seq x y z
N PHE A 1 -1.16 -8.42 -7.57
CA PHE A 1 -0.66 -7.98 -6.25
C PHE A 1 -0.53 -9.20 -5.37
N VAL A 2 0.30 -9.19 -4.30
CA VAL A 2 0.20 -10.25 -3.27
C VAL A 2 -0.84 -9.76 -2.28
N ASP A 3 -1.83 -10.60 -1.98
CA ASP A 3 -3.02 -10.25 -1.21
C ASP A 3 -2.74 -9.41 0.04
N MET A 4 -3.59 -8.41 0.26
CA MET A 4 -3.48 -7.48 1.39
C MET A 4 -4.57 -7.80 2.41
N GLN A 5 -4.17 -8.35 3.56
CA GLN A 5 -5.09 -8.69 4.65
C GLN A 5 -4.70 -7.97 5.93
N ASN A 6 -5.67 -7.29 6.56
CA ASN A 6 -5.47 -6.60 7.83
C ASN A 6 -6.80 -6.37 8.57
N PHE A 7 -6.73 -6.16 9.88
CA PHE A 7 -7.88 -5.68 10.65
C PHE A 7 -7.89 -4.16 10.65
N LEU A 8 -9.01 -3.54 10.26
CA LEU A 8 -9.17 -2.09 10.23
C LEU A 8 -10.17 -1.65 11.30
N GLU A 9 -10.04 -0.42 11.77
CA GLU A 9 -10.99 0.18 12.70
C GLU A 9 -11.45 1.53 12.16
N ILE A 10 -12.76 1.73 12.11
CA ILE A 10 -13.35 3.05 11.91
C ILE A 10 -13.98 3.46 13.24
N ARG A 11 -13.45 4.52 13.86
CA ARG A 11 -13.98 5.04 15.12
C ARG A 11 -13.84 6.56 15.15
N LYS A 12 -14.89 7.25 15.62
CA LYS A 12 -14.91 8.72 15.73
C LYS A 12 -14.50 9.41 14.42
N GLN A 13 -15.11 9.01 13.30
CA GLN A 13 -14.85 9.58 11.96
C GLN A 13 -13.38 9.50 11.52
N LYS A 14 -12.68 8.47 11.97
CA LYS A 14 -11.29 8.22 11.65
C LYS A 14 -11.09 6.74 11.35
N LEU A 15 -10.50 6.46 10.19
CA LEU A 15 -10.00 5.16 9.80
C LEU A 15 -8.61 4.99 10.41
N TYR A 16 -8.42 3.91 11.15
CA TYR A 16 -7.14 3.45 11.64
C TYR A 16 -6.70 2.26 10.78
N ILE A 17 -5.50 2.36 10.25
CA ILE A 17 -4.85 1.34 9.42
C ILE A 17 -3.69 0.78 10.24
N PRO A 18 -3.87 -0.37 10.91
CA PRO A 18 -2.79 -0.99 11.66
C PRO A 18 -1.63 -1.41 10.77
N ALA A 19 -0.47 -1.64 11.38
CA ALA A 19 0.73 -2.00 10.66
C ALA A 19 0.51 -3.28 9.81
N MET A 20 0.87 -3.16 8.54
CA MET A 20 0.84 -4.26 7.58
C MET A 20 2.03 -4.22 6.65
N PHE A 21 2.48 -5.40 6.25
CA PHE A 21 3.51 -5.58 5.23
C PHE A 21 2.83 -5.82 3.89
N ILE A 22 3.12 -4.96 2.92
CA ILE A 22 2.68 -5.10 1.53
C ILE A 22 3.86 -5.58 0.71
N ARG A 23 3.64 -6.67 -0.03
CA ARG A 23 4.56 -7.22 -1.02
C ARG A 23 3.98 -7.01 -2.40
N SER A 24 4.75 -6.43 -3.30
CA SER A 24 4.36 -6.27 -4.70
C SER A 24 5.53 -6.61 -5.62
N ASN A 25 5.26 -6.72 -6.91
CA ASN A 25 6.31 -6.87 -7.92
C ASN A 25 7.22 -5.63 -8.00
N ALA A 26 6.73 -4.46 -7.56
CA ALA A 26 7.44 -3.19 -7.64
C ALA A 26 8.30 -2.90 -6.41
N LEU A 27 7.79 -3.15 -5.19
CA LEU A 27 8.53 -2.97 -3.95
C LEU A 27 7.83 -3.64 -2.74
N ASN A 28 8.62 -3.86 -1.69
CA ASN A 28 8.12 -4.30 -0.38
C ASN A 28 8.12 -3.12 0.60
N LEU A 29 7.01 -2.92 1.31
CA LEU A 29 6.88 -1.85 2.29
C LEU A 29 6.08 -2.29 3.52
N THR A 30 6.35 -1.66 4.65
CA THR A 30 5.45 -1.69 5.82
C THR A 30 4.75 -0.34 5.92
N ILE A 31 3.43 -0.36 6.08
CA ILE A 31 2.61 0.84 6.25
C ILE A 31 1.72 0.73 7.49
N SER A 32 1.49 1.87 8.13
CA SER A 32 0.40 2.08 9.09
C SER A 32 -0.07 3.52 9.02
N GLY A 33 -1.19 3.82 9.69
CA GLY A 33 -1.55 5.21 9.94
C GLY A 33 -3.02 5.44 10.20
N GLU A 34 -3.43 6.69 10.04
CA GLU A 34 -4.75 7.20 10.34
C GLU A 34 -5.22 8.14 9.23
N HIS A 35 -6.51 8.07 8.89
CA HIS A 35 -7.17 8.95 7.93
C HIS A 35 -8.49 9.44 8.53
N THR A 36 -8.66 10.74 8.72
CA THR A 36 -9.92 11.33 9.19
C THR A 36 -10.88 11.58 8.04
N PHE A 37 -12.18 11.57 8.29
CA PHE A 37 -13.17 11.86 7.23
C PHE A 37 -13.10 13.31 6.74
N ASN A 38 -12.39 14.18 7.46
CA ASN A 38 -12.04 15.54 7.03
C ASN A 38 -10.69 15.59 6.29
N ASN A 39 -10.21 14.43 5.83
CA ASN A 39 -9.00 14.26 5.03
C ASN A 39 -7.69 14.68 5.71
N GLU A 40 -7.63 14.67 7.04
CA GLU A 40 -6.35 14.71 7.75
C GLU A 40 -5.72 13.31 7.73
N ILE A 41 -4.45 13.26 7.37
CA ILE A 41 -3.69 12.04 7.21
C ILE A 41 -2.46 12.03 8.11
N GLU A 42 -2.23 10.87 8.72
CA GLU A 42 -0.97 10.53 9.34
C GLU A 42 -0.58 9.12 8.91
N TYR A 43 0.38 9.00 7.99
CA TYR A 43 0.87 7.72 7.49
C TYR A 43 2.32 7.49 7.84
N ASN A 44 2.65 6.25 8.16
CA ASN A 44 3.98 5.79 8.49
C ASN A 44 4.41 4.72 7.49
N ILE A 45 5.56 4.92 6.85
CA ILE A 45 6.06 4.06 5.79
C ILE A 45 7.48 3.64 6.13
N LYS A 46 7.75 2.34 6.01
CA LYS A 46 9.09 1.76 6.00
C LYS A 46 9.33 1.02 4.70
N VAL A 47 10.41 1.38 4.00
CA VAL A 47 10.80 0.76 2.74
C VAL A 47 12.30 0.42 2.76
N ASN A 48 12.70 -0.63 2.07
CA ASN A 48 14.12 -0.99 1.94
C ASN A 48 14.78 -0.17 0.81
N ALA A 49 15.75 0.70 1.15
CA ALA A 49 16.45 1.55 0.16
C ALA A 49 17.23 0.73 -0.89
N GLY A 50 17.71 -0.46 -0.52
CA GLY A 50 18.45 -1.34 -1.41
C GLY A 50 17.58 -1.87 -2.55
N GLN A 51 16.32 -2.21 -2.26
CA GLN A 51 15.34 -2.61 -3.28
C GLN A 51 15.02 -1.45 -4.23
N VAL A 52 14.69 -0.28 -3.67
CA VAL A 52 14.36 0.92 -4.48
C VAL A 52 15.48 1.29 -5.46
N LEU A 53 16.73 1.21 -5.01
CA LEU A 53 17.89 1.47 -5.88
C LEU A 53 18.05 0.35 -6.92
N ALA A 54 18.00 -0.92 -6.52
CA ALA A 54 18.15 -2.05 -7.44
C ALA A 54 17.09 -2.04 -8.55
N ASP A 55 15.83 -1.71 -8.24
CA ASP A 55 14.74 -1.68 -9.22
C ASP A 55 14.85 -0.48 -10.18
N ARG A 56 15.44 0.65 -9.75
CA ARG A 56 15.82 1.74 -10.66
C ARG A 56 16.95 1.34 -11.61
N PHE A 57 17.94 0.58 -11.15
CA PHE A 57 19.06 0.13 -11.98
C PHE A 57 18.70 -1.01 -12.94
N LYS A 58 17.72 -1.86 -12.61
CA LYS A 58 17.24 -2.93 -13.51
C LYS A 58 16.59 -2.41 -14.80
N ARG A 59 16.22 -1.13 -14.87
CA ARG A 59 15.62 -0.50 -16.06
C ARG A 59 16.64 0.19 -16.99
N TYR A 60 17.96 0.06 -16.76
CA TYR A 60 18.94 0.89 -17.48
C TYR A 60 20.12 0.15 -18.15
N ASP A 61 20.16 0.34 -19.49
CA ASP A 61 21.26 0.51 -20.45
C ASP A 61 22.55 -0.34 -20.34
N PRO A 62 22.83 -1.25 -21.31
CA PRO A 62 24.03 -2.10 -21.34
C PRO A 62 25.37 -1.38 -21.55
N ASN A 63 25.40 -0.07 -21.84
CA ASN A 63 26.63 0.66 -22.17
C ASN A 63 27.23 1.52 -21.05
N LEU A 64 26.71 1.51 -19.82
CA LEU A 64 27.27 2.33 -18.75
C LEU A 64 28.46 1.72 -18.02
N LYS A 65 29.49 2.55 -17.81
CA LYS A 65 30.63 2.21 -16.96
C LYS A 65 30.18 2.09 -15.49
N PRO A 66 30.63 1.04 -14.76
CA PRO A 66 30.25 0.83 -13.36
C PRO A 66 30.70 1.98 -12.46
N LYS A 67 29.78 2.55 -11.68
CA LYS A 67 30.13 3.46 -10.57
C LYS A 67 30.67 2.64 -9.39
N PRO A 68 31.70 3.12 -8.67
CA PRO A 68 32.31 2.37 -7.58
C PRO A 68 31.31 2.08 -6.46
N ALA A 69 31.37 0.85 -5.95
CA ALA A 69 30.49 0.34 -4.90
C ALA A 69 30.61 1.18 -3.63
N ARG A 70 29.58 1.99 -3.32
CA ARG A 70 29.44 2.55 -1.98
C ARG A 70 29.03 1.43 -1.04
N ARG A 71 29.93 1.11 -0.10
CA ARG A 71 29.77 0.15 0.98
C ARG A 71 28.56 0.53 1.86
N SER A 72 27.46 -0.21 1.75
CA SER A 72 26.47 -0.54 2.79
C SER A 72 25.08 -0.71 2.15
N GLY A 73 24.87 -1.87 1.53
CA GLY A 73 23.63 -2.24 0.87
C GLY A 73 22.58 -2.67 1.88
N THR A 74 21.40 -2.05 1.81
CA THR A 74 20.19 -2.24 2.65
C THR A 74 20.18 -1.48 3.98
N PHE A 75 19.73 -0.22 3.93
CA PHE A 75 19.14 0.44 5.10
C PHE A 75 17.65 0.69 4.86
N ASN A 76 16.87 0.57 5.93
CA ASN A 76 15.45 0.89 5.89
C ASN A 76 15.29 2.42 5.93
N LEU A 77 14.50 2.95 5.01
CA LEU A 77 14.00 4.32 5.05
C LEU A 77 12.71 4.34 5.85
N TYR A 78 12.50 5.42 6.60
CA TYR A 78 11.36 5.58 7.49
C TYR A 78 10.79 6.99 7.29
N TYR A 79 9.58 7.05 6.75
CA TYR A 79 8.91 8.31 6.46
C TYR A 79 7.56 8.40 7.17
N ALA A 80 7.25 9.57 7.68
CA ALA A 80 5.93 9.95 8.15
C ALA A 80 5.34 11.00 7.20
N ILE A 81 4.12 10.79 6.72
CA ILE A 81 3.34 11.73 5.92
C ILE A 81 2.31 12.35 6.85
N LEU A 82 2.35 13.68 7.02
CA LEU A 82 1.55 14.40 8.01
C LEU A 82 0.88 15.59 7.36
N GLY A 83 -0.42 15.77 7.59
CA GLY A 83 -1.17 16.94 7.13
C GLY A 83 -2.55 16.56 6.63
N THR A 84 -2.93 17.13 5.50
CA THR A 84 -4.18 16.82 4.79
C THR A 84 -3.86 16.18 3.44
N ILE A 85 -4.88 15.72 2.72
CA ILE A 85 -4.69 15.24 1.34
C ILE A 85 -4.22 16.35 0.38
N ASP A 86 -4.56 17.61 0.66
CA ASP A 86 -4.24 18.76 -0.18
C ASP A 86 -2.90 19.41 0.19
N ASP A 87 -2.56 19.43 1.47
CA ASP A 87 -1.31 19.98 2.01
C ASP A 87 -0.73 19.03 3.06
N TYR A 88 0.36 18.35 2.69
CA TYR A 88 1.08 17.42 3.55
C TYR A 88 2.59 17.63 3.49
N ARG A 89 3.25 17.23 4.57
CA ARG A 89 4.72 17.16 4.65
C ARG A 89 5.19 15.73 4.84
N ILE A 90 6.35 15.43 4.27
CA ILE A 90 7.04 14.15 4.44
C ILE A 90 8.22 14.35 5.39
N VAL A 91 8.23 13.62 6.49
CA VAL A 91 9.27 13.68 7.53
C VAL A 91 10.04 12.37 7.55
N SER A 92 11.36 12.42 7.33
CA SER A 92 12.24 11.26 7.54
C SER A 92 12.56 11.12 9.03
N SER A 93 12.00 10.11 9.70
CA SER A 93 12.21 9.89 11.13
C SER A 93 12.04 8.43 11.53
N LYS A 94 13.16 7.70 11.62
CA LYS A 94 13.19 6.31 12.07
C LYS A 94 12.59 6.10 13.45
N ARG A 95 12.86 7.03 14.40
CA ARG A 95 12.38 6.91 15.78
C ARG A 95 10.86 7.02 15.86
N ARG A 96 10.29 8.05 15.20
CA ARG A 96 8.83 8.27 15.17
C ARG A 96 8.12 7.08 14.55
N VAL A 97 8.49 6.74 13.31
CA VAL A 97 7.84 5.67 12.54
C VAL A 97 7.90 4.33 13.28
N LYS A 98 9.01 4.00 13.95
CA LYS A 98 9.09 2.79 14.78
C LYS A 98 8.12 2.82 15.97
N SER A 99 8.08 3.92 16.70
CA SER A 99 7.18 4.09 17.83
C SER A 99 5.71 4.02 17.40
N ASP A 100 5.38 4.60 16.25
CA ASP A 100 4.02 4.55 15.71
C ASP A 100 3.66 3.15 15.21
N PHE A 101 4.59 2.40 14.62
CA PHE A 101 4.37 0.99 14.30
C PHE A 101 4.13 0.13 15.55
N GLU A 102 4.88 0.34 16.62
CA GLU A 102 4.67 -0.38 17.88
C GLU A 102 3.27 -0.12 18.45
N GLN A 103 2.83 1.14 18.47
CA GLN A 103 1.46 1.50 18.88
C GLN A 103 0.40 0.92 17.95
N SER A 104 0.69 0.91 16.65
CA SER A 104 -0.19 0.36 15.63
C SER A 104 -0.41 -1.14 15.77
N GLU A 105 0.64 -1.90 16.12
CA GLU A 105 0.55 -3.34 16.42
C GLU A 105 -0.25 -3.62 17.69
N ILE A 106 -0.12 -2.77 18.72
CA ILE A 106 -0.96 -2.88 19.93
C ILE A 106 -2.43 -2.71 19.55
N ARG A 107 -2.77 -1.66 18.79
CA ARG A 107 -4.14 -1.43 18.33
C ARG A 107 -4.66 -2.60 17.47
N LYS A 108 -3.84 -3.16 16.58
CA LYS A 108 -4.22 -4.35 15.78
C LYS A 108 -4.72 -5.49 16.66
N ARG A 109 -4.00 -5.77 17.76
CA ARG A 109 -4.38 -6.82 18.72
C ARG A 109 -5.64 -6.47 19.49
N GLU A 110 -5.85 -5.19 19.82
CA GLU A 110 -7.09 -4.73 20.46
C GLU A 110 -8.30 -4.91 19.54
N ILE A 111 -8.16 -4.56 18.25
CA ILE A 111 -9.20 -4.78 17.24
C ILE A 111 -9.51 -6.27 17.12
N GLN A 112 -8.47 -7.10 16.94
CA GLN A 112 -8.63 -8.54 16.85
C GLN A 112 -9.37 -9.10 18.07
N ARG A 113 -8.95 -8.74 19.29
CA ARG A 113 -9.62 -9.18 20.52
C ARG A 113 -11.08 -8.74 20.60
N GLY A 114 -11.39 -7.49 20.22
CA GLY A 114 -12.75 -6.98 20.22
C GLY A 114 -13.66 -7.74 19.24
N LEU A 115 -13.13 -8.06 18.07
CA LEU A 115 -13.82 -8.92 17.09
C LEU A 115 -14.00 -10.32 17.66
N GLU A 116 -12.97 -10.91 18.25
CA GLU A 116 -13.03 -12.26 18.81
C GLU A 116 -14.05 -12.41 19.94
N GLN A 117 -14.15 -11.39 20.79
CA GLN A 117 -15.14 -11.34 21.88
C GLN A 117 -16.58 -11.25 21.35
N THR A 118 -16.79 -10.60 20.21
CA THR A 118 -18.13 -10.35 19.66
C THR A 118 -18.59 -11.49 18.75
N PHE A 119 -17.67 -12.04 17.95
CA PHE A 119 -18.00 -12.94 16.84
C PHE A 119 -17.36 -14.34 16.95
N GLY A 120 -16.52 -14.59 17.96
CA GLY A 120 -15.73 -15.82 18.06
C GLY A 120 -14.45 -15.75 17.23
N VAL A 121 -13.82 -16.89 16.92
CA VAL A 121 -12.52 -16.91 16.23
C VAL A 121 -12.59 -16.19 14.88
N VAL A 122 -11.85 -15.09 14.74
CA VAL A 122 -11.72 -14.36 13.47
C VAL A 122 -10.41 -14.73 12.80
N GLN A 123 -10.48 -15.13 11.54
CA GLN A 123 -9.31 -15.40 10.69
C GLN A 123 -9.37 -14.46 9.50
N LEU A 124 -8.20 -13.98 9.06
CA LEU A 124 -8.09 -13.32 7.77
C LEU A 124 -8.22 -14.43 6.72
N LEU A 125 -9.41 -14.56 6.12
CA LEU A 125 -9.69 -15.60 5.14
C LEU A 125 -9.17 -15.16 3.77
N GLU A 126 -8.48 -16.08 3.09
CA GLU A 126 -8.24 -15.96 1.66
C GLU A 126 -9.55 -16.27 0.92
N GLU A 127 -9.85 -15.48 -0.11
CA GLU A 127 -10.99 -15.76 -0.97
C GLU A 127 -10.80 -17.14 -1.64
N PRO A 128 -11.81 -18.02 -1.61
CA PRO A 128 -11.74 -19.32 -2.27
C PRO A 128 -11.35 -19.15 -3.74
N GLU A 129 -10.47 -20.01 -4.25
CA GLU A 129 -10.03 -19.96 -5.65
C GLU A 129 -11.22 -19.98 -6.63
N ASP A 130 -12.29 -20.69 -6.29
CA ASP A 130 -13.50 -20.83 -7.10
C ASP A 130 -14.34 -19.54 -7.20
N TRP A 131 -14.08 -18.55 -6.35
CA TRP A 131 -14.75 -17.24 -6.34
C TRP A 131 -13.88 -16.11 -6.87
N LYS A 132 -12.58 -16.37 -7.10
CA LYS A 132 -11.71 -15.37 -7.74
C LYS A 132 -12.22 -15.11 -9.14
N ASP A 133 -12.43 -13.84 -9.46
CA ASP A 133 -12.77 -13.41 -10.80
C ASP A 133 -11.77 -14.03 -11.80
N ILE A 134 -12.32 -14.70 -12.83
CA ILE A 134 -11.50 -15.19 -13.94
C ILE A 134 -10.88 -13.94 -14.55
N PRO A 135 -9.54 -13.84 -14.67
CA PRO A 135 -8.93 -12.67 -15.29
C PRO A 135 -9.53 -12.52 -16.68
N GLU A 136 -10.22 -11.40 -16.92
CA GLU A 136 -10.62 -11.02 -18.27
C GLU A 136 -9.34 -11.04 -19.11
N TYR A 137 -9.29 -11.97 -20.06
CA TYR A 137 -8.22 -11.97 -21.04
C TYR A 137 -8.29 -10.63 -21.75
N ASP A 138 -7.23 -9.85 -21.62
CA ASP A 138 -6.97 -8.64 -22.39
C ASP A 138 -6.94 -9.04 -23.87
N HIS A 139 -8.12 -9.07 -24.49
CA HIS A 139 -8.25 -8.93 -25.93
C HIS A 139 -7.80 -7.50 -26.19
N GLY A 140 -6.51 -7.37 -26.51
CA GLY A 140 -5.86 -6.09 -26.74
C GLY A 140 -6.81 -5.13 -27.46
N GLU A 141 -7.01 -3.98 -26.84
CA GLU A 141 -7.88 -2.90 -27.26
C GLU A 141 -7.61 -2.51 -28.74
N GLU A 142 -8.27 -3.17 -29.68
CA GLU A 142 -8.69 -2.50 -30.90
C GLU A 142 -9.95 -1.73 -30.49
N GLU A 143 -9.79 -0.44 -30.23
CA GLU A 143 -10.89 0.50 -30.01
C GLU A 143 -11.86 0.42 -31.20
N GLU A 144 -12.93 -0.37 -31.07
CA GLU A 144 -14.05 -0.33 -32.01
C GLU A 144 -14.84 0.96 -31.74
N TYR A 145 -14.58 1.98 -32.56
CA TYR A 145 -15.40 3.18 -32.61
C TYR A 145 -16.81 2.78 -33.08
N LEU A 146 -17.78 2.83 -32.17
CA LEU A 146 -19.21 2.77 -32.49
C LEU A 146 -19.58 4.05 -33.25
N ASP A 147 -19.62 3.96 -34.58
CA ASP A 147 -20.15 5.04 -35.42
C ASP A 147 -21.66 5.14 -35.17
N PHE A 148 -22.06 6.18 -34.43
CA PHE A 148 -23.44 6.51 -34.17
C PHE A 148 -24.01 7.23 -35.40
N ASP A 149 -24.51 6.47 -36.37
CA ASP A 149 -25.35 7.03 -37.43
C ASP A 149 -26.66 7.53 -36.82
N LEU A 150 -26.71 8.82 -36.51
CA LEU A 150 -27.94 9.54 -36.21
C LEU A 150 -28.79 9.63 -37.49
N GLU A 151 -29.88 8.85 -37.52
CA GLU A 151 -30.91 8.92 -38.55
C GLU A 151 -31.38 10.38 -38.79
N GLY A 152 -31.10 10.89 -39.98
CA GLY A 152 -31.73 12.08 -40.54
C GLY A 152 -32.87 11.68 -41.47
N GLY A 153 -34.10 11.61 -40.92
CA GLY A 153 -35.29 11.33 -41.70
C GLY A 153 -35.64 12.44 -42.71
N ARG A 154 -36.14 12.01 -43.87
CA ARG A 154 -37.43 12.42 -44.46
C ARG A 154 -37.80 11.52 -45.63
#